data_AF-A0A0L7T895-F1
#
_entry.id   AF-A0A0L7T895-F1
#
_cell.length_a   1.000
_cell.length_b   1.000
_cell.length_c   1.000
_cell.angle_alpha   90.00
_cell.angle_beta   90.00
_cell.angle_gamma   90.00
#
_symmetry.space_group_name_H-M   'P 1'
#
loop_
_entity.id
_entity.type
_entity.pdbx_description
1 polymer ?
#
loop_
_entity_poly.entity_id
_entity_poly.type
_entity_poly.pdbx_seq_one_letter_code
_entity_poly.pdbx_strand_id
1 'polypeptide(L)' 'MSTPLLIARTQKTQLHLLSNMANRHGLITGATGTGKTV' A
#
# COMPACT_ATOMS: atom_id res chain seq x y z
N MET A 1 0.71 -2.40 -19.76
CA MET A 1 0.15 -1.66 -18.61
C MET A 1 0.43 -2.48 -17.36
N SER A 2 1.03 -1.90 -16.31
CA SER A 2 1.23 -2.66 -15.07
C SER A 2 -0.09 -2.81 -14.34
N THR A 3 -0.42 -4.03 -13.92
CA THR A 3 -1.61 -4.32 -13.12
C THR A 3 -1.44 -3.71 -11.72
N PRO A 4 -2.42 -2.94 -11.21
CA PRO A 4 -2.39 -2.43 -9.83
C PRO A 4 -2.26 -3.57 -8.81
N LEU A 5 -1.41 -3.39 -7.81
CA LEU A 5 -1.17 -4.39 -6.76
C LEU A 5 -1.99 -4.08 -5.52
N LEU A 6 -3.02 -4.87 -5.21
CA LEU A 6 -3.78 -4.71 -3.97
C LEU A 6 -2.89 -5.01 -2.75
N ILE A 7 -2.71 -4.02 -1.87
CA ILE A 7 -1.85 -4.16 -0.67
C ILE A 7 -2.64 -4.05 0.64
N ALA A 8 -3.81 -3.43 0.63
CA ALA A 8 -4.67 -3.36 1.81
C ALA A 8 -6.15 -3.25 1.40
N ARG A 9 -7.05 -3.66 2.29
CA ARG A 9 -8.50 -3.48 2.10
C ARG A 9 -9.23 -3.32 3.43
N THR A 10 -10.31 -2.57 3.40
CA THR A 10 -11.35 -2.53 4.43
C THR A 10 -12.67 -2.97 3.79
N GLN A 11 -13.77 -2.96 4.55
CA GLN A 11 -15.10 -3.24 4.02
C GLN A 11 -15.53 -2.26 2.92
N LYS A 12 -14.99 -1.03 2.93
CA LYS A 12 -15.42 0.06 2.04
C LYS A 12 -14.34 0.50 1.05
N THR A 13 -13.09 0.10 1.25
CA THR A 13 -11.96 0.65 0.48
C THR A 13 -10.94 -0.41 0.15
N GLN A 14 -10.43 -0.38 -1.08
CA GLN A 14 -9.28 -1.16 -1.51
C GLN A 14 -8.14 -0.22 -1.82
N LEU A 15 -6.94 -0.53 -1.32
CA LEU A 15 -5.72 0.23 -1.55
C LEU A 15 -4.81 -0.54 -2.49
N HIS A 16 -4.50 0.10 -3.63
CA HIS A 16 -3.66 -0.47 -4.67
C HIS A 16 -2.37 0.31 -4.83
N LEU A 17 -1.27 -0.40 -5.04
CA LEU A 17 0.02 0.17 -5.38
C LEU A 17 0.13 0.26 -6.91
N LEU A 18 0.38 1.47 -7.38
CA LEU A 18 0.53 1.76 -8.80
C LEU A 18 2.01 1.60 -9.16
N SER A 19 2.37 0.51 -9.85
CA SER A 19 3.77 0.19 -10.12
C SER A 19 4.51 1.30 -10.88
N ASN A 20 3.80 2.09 -11.69
CA ASN A 20 4.37 3.25 -12.39
C ASN A 20 4.76 4.40 -11.43
N MET A 21 4.23 4.44 -10.21
CA MET A 21 4.54 5.45 -9.19
C MET A 21 5.46 4.91 -8.08
N ALA A 22 5.90 3.66 -8.18
CA ALA A 22 6.78 3.03 -7.19
C ALA A 22 8.21 3.59 -7.18
N ASN A 23 8.58 4.40 -8.18
CA ASN A 23 9.84 5.14 -8.25
C ASN A 23 9.86 6.41 -7.38
N ARG A 24 8.80 6.69 -6.62
CA ARG A 24 8.71 7.81 -5.69
C ARG A 24 8.82 7.32 -4.25
N HIS A 25 9.30 8.19 -3.36
CA HIS A 25 9.34 7.90 -1.93
C HIS A 25 7.93 7.72 -1.37
N GLY A 26 7.72 6.62 -0.63
CA GLY A 26 6.49 6.33 0.10
C GLY A 26 6.69 6.44 1.60
N LEU A 27 5.59 6.62 2.34
CA LEU A 27 5.58 6.63 3.81
C LEU A 27 4.52 5.64 4.30
N ILE A 28 4.94 4.66 5.10
CA ILE A 28 4.05 3.78 5.86
C ILE A 28 4.27 4.07 7.34
N THR A 29 3.23 4.53 8.03
CA THR A 29 3.28 4.95 9.44
C THR A 29 2.12 4.33 10.25
N GLY A 30 2.21 4.36 11.58
CA GLY A 30 1.29 3.68 12.49
C GLY A 30 1.96 3.24 13.80
N ALA A 31 1.15 2.85 14.79
CA ALA A 31 1.61 2.44 16.11
C ALA A 31 2.48 1.16 16.09
N THR A 32 3.12 0.83 17.21
CA THR A 32 3.85 -0.44 17.36
C THR A 32 2.90 -1.63 17.18
N GLY A 33 3.37 -2.69 16.53
CA GLY A 33 2.56 -3.91 16.31
C GLY A 33 1.51 -3.83 15.21
N THR A 34 1.39 -2.73 14.45
CA THR A 34 0.35 -2.59 13.40
C THR A 34 0.77 -3.09 12.01
N GLY A 35 1.78 -3.96 11.91
CA GLY A 35 2.13 -4.63 10.65
C GLY A 35 2.77 -3.77 9.56
N LYS A 36 3.40 -2.63 9.88
CA LYS A 36 4.04 -1.74 8.88
C LYS A 36 5.19 -2.37 8.08
N THR A 37 5.77 -3.46 8.59
CA THR A 37 6.95 -4.14 8.02
C THR A 37 6.62 -5.52 7.45
N VAL A 38 5.46 -6.08 7.81
CA VAL A 38 5.02 -7.42 7.37
C VAL A 38 4.57 -7.35 5.91
#